data_AF-A0A818PD97-F1
#
_entry.id   AF-A0A818PD97-F1
#
_cell.length_a   1.000
_cell.length_b   1.000
_cell.length_c   1.000
_cell.angle_alpha   90.00
_cell.angle_beta   90.00
_cell.angle_gamma   90.00
#
_symmetry.space_group_name_H-M   'P 1'
#
loop_
_entity.id
_entity.type
_entity.pdbx_description
1 polymer ?
#
loop_
_entity_poly.entity_id
_entity_poly.type
_entity_poly.pdbx_seq_one_letter_code
_entity_poly.pdbx_strand_id
1 'polypeptide(L)'
;KFKMVKLIKGATGCGKSTAIQLIERFYDYSHGRIIMNSKDIRQMNIKEVRSQMALVSQEAILFDVSIRDNIKYGDLTRNISDEEIIFTAQCAKTFS
;
A
#
# COMPACT_ATOMS: atom_id res chain seq x y z
N LYS A 1 -12.24 15.68 4.32
CA LYS A 1 -12.87 14.58 5.08
C LYS A 1 -12.35 13.26 4.52
N PHE A 2 -11.32 12.67 5.13
CA PHE A 2 -10.94 11.29 4.79
C PHE A 2 -12.03 10.37 5.32
N LYS A 3 -12.73 9.68 4.42
CA LYS A 3 -13.73 8.67 4.76
C LYS A 3 -13.10 7.33 4.43
N MET A 4 -12.50 6.68 5.41
CA MET A 4 -12.10 5.28 5.30
C MET A 4 -13.09 4.45 6.10
N VAL A 5 -13.58 3.36 5.50
CA VAL A 5 -13.60 2.00 6.07
C VAL A 5 -14.49 1.14 5.16
N LYS A 6 -13.85 0.26 4.38
CA LYS A 6 -14.47 -0.98 3.92
C LYS A 6 -13.69 -2.11 4.60
N LEU A 7 -14.37 -2.81 5.49
CA LEU A 7 -13.79 -3.92 6.22
C LEU A 7 -14.09 -5.21 5.46
N ILE A 8 -13.06 -5.90 4.97
CA ILE A 8 -13.22 -7.20 4.31
C ILE A 8 -13.20 -8.28 5.40
N LYS A 9 -14.39 -8.70 5.88
CA LYS A 9 -14.53 -9.81 6.83
C LYS A 9 -14.68 -11.14 6.10
N GLY A 10 -14.08 -12.20 6.64
CA GLY A 10 -14.27 -13.57 6.20
C GLY A 10 -13.26 -14.52 6.83
N ALA A 11 -13.50 -15.82 6.74
CA ALA A 11 -12.61 -16.85 7.30
C ALA A 11 -11.20 -16.83 6.67
N THR A 12 -10.20 -17.40 7.35
CA THR A 12 -8.89 -17.65 6.75
C THR A 12 -9.06 -18.44 5.45
N GLY A 13 -8.38 -18.03 4.38
CA GLY A 13 -8.50 -18.65 3.06
C GLY A 13 -9.67 -18.16 2.20
N CYS A 14 -10.54 -17.24 2.67
CA CYS A 14 -11.65 -16.73 1.86
C CYS A 14 -11.24 -15.73 0.74
N GLY A 15 -9.96 -15.64 0.39
CA GLY A 15 -9.46 -14.81 -0.71
C GLY A 15 -9.20 -13.33 -0.39
N LYS A 16 -9.09 -12.93 0.89
CA LYS A 16 -8.81 -11.53 1.27
C LYS A 16 -7.49 -11.03 0.69
N SER A 17 -6.41 -11.80 0.89
CA SER A 17 -5.09 -11.47 0.33
C SER A 17 -5.11 -11.52 -1.19
N THR A 18 -5.86 -12.44 -1.79
CA THR A 18 -6.05 -12.51 -3.25
C THR A 18 -6.73 -11.25 -3.79
N ALA A 19 -7.72 -10.71 -3.08
CA ALA A 19 -8.38 -9.46 -3.46
C ALA A 19 -7.41 -8.26 -3.42
N ILE A 20 -6.55 -8.19 -2.39
CA ILE A 20 -5.49 -7.19 -2.30
C ILE A 20 -4.53 -7.33 -3.50
N GLN A 21 -4.08 -8.55 -3.79
CA GLN A 21 -3.16 -8.82 -4.91
C GLN A 21 -3.73 -8.43 -6.29
N LEU A 22 -5.04 -8.61 -6.51
CA LEU A 22 -5.71 -8.17 -7.74
C LEU A 22 -5.76 -6.64 -7.84
N ILE A 23 -6.02 -5.95 -6.73
CA ILE A 23 -6.04 -4.49 -6.68
C ILE A 23 -4.63 -3.91 -6.94
N GLU A 24 -3.60 -4.55 -6.38
CA GLU A 24 -2.19 -4.19 -6.57
C GLU A 24 -1.62 -4.60 -7.94
N ARG A 25 -2.46 -5.21 -8.79
CA ARG A 25 -2.12 -5.73 -10.11
C ARG A 25 -0.93 -6.69 -10.09
N PHE A 26 -0.84 -7.52 -9.06
CA PHE A 26 0.00 -8.73 -9.12
C PHE A 26 -0.60 -9.77 -10.07
N TYR A 27 -1.93 -9.77 -10.22
CA TYR A 27 -2.65 -10.59 -11.19
C TYR A 27 -3.74 -9.76 -11.86
N ASP A 28 -4.09 -10.11 -13.09
CA ASP A 28 -5.29 -9.60 -13.76
C ASP A 28 -6.50 -10.49 -13.44
N TYR A 29 -7.66 -9.88 -13.27
CA TYR A 29 -8.90 -10.60 -13.02
C TYR A 29 -9.47 -11.21 -14.31
N SER A 30 -10.02 -12.43 -14.21
CA SER A 30 -10.59 -13.14 -15.36
C SER A 30 -11.97 -12.61 -15.78
N HIS A 31 -12.78 -12.16 -14.83
CA HIS A 31 -14.13 -11.64 -15.06
C HIS A 31 -14.41 -10.43 -14.17
N GLY A 32 -15.32 -9.56 -14.62
CA GLY A 32 -15.71 -8.35 -13.90
C GLY A 32 -14.87 -7.13 -14.25
N ARG A 33 -14.76 -6.18 -13.32
CA ARG A 33 -13.93 -4.96 -13.45
C ARG A 33 -13.52 -4.39 -12.11
N ILE A 34 -12.30 -3.86 -12.02
CA ILE A 34 -11.83 -3.06 -10.88
C ILE A 34 -11.58 -1.64 -11.41
N ILE A 35 -12.25 -0.65 -10.81
CA ILE A 35 -12.23 0.74 -11.25
C ILE A 35 -11.49 1.60 -10.22
N MET A 36 -10.50 2.36 -10.68
CA MET A 36 -9.78 3.38 -9.92
C MET A 36 -9.84 4.70 -10.70
N ASN A 37 -10.24 5.79 -10.04
CA ASN A 37 -10.41 7.11 -10.68
C ASN A 37 -11.19 7.07 -12.01
N SER A 38 -12.31 6.34 -12.02
CA SER A 38 -13.18 6.15 -13.20
C SER A 38 -12.55 5.41 -14.38
N LYS A 39 -11.37 4.82 -14.23
CA LYS A 39 -10.71 3.97 -15.24
C LYS A 39 -10.56 2.54 -14.72
N ASP A 40 -10.58 1.59 -15.65
CA ASP A 40 -10.20 0.20 -15.34
C ASP A 40 -8.72 0.15 -14.97
N ILE A 41 -8.36 -0.49 -13.86
CA ILE A 41 -6.97 -0.58 -13.41
C ILE A 41 -6.06 -1.24 -14.46
N ARG A 42 -6.61 -2.09 -15.33
CA ARG A 42 -5.86 -2.72 -16.44
C ARG A 42 -5.42 -1.73 -17.52
N GLN A 43 -6.14 -0.60 -17.65
CA GLN A 43 -5.83 0.47 -18.61
C GLN A 43 -4.83 1.49 -18.06
N MET A 44 -4.54 1.44 -16.75
CA MET A 44 -3.60 2.34 -16.08
C MET A 44 -2.18 1.76 -16.12
N ASN A 45 -1.15 2.61 -15.97
CA ASN A 45 0.21 2.12 -15.76
C ASN A 45 0.32 1.49 -14.36
N ILE A 46 1.02 0.36 -14.22
CA ILE A 46 1.20 -0.31 -12.93
C ILE A 46 1.88 0.59 -11.87
N LYS A 47 2.80 1.46 -12.30
CA LYS A 47 3.46 2.44 -11.42
C LYS A 47 2.46 3.47 -10.90
N GLU A 48 1.55 3.95 -11.74
CA GLU A 48 0.51 4.92 -11.37
C GLU A 48 -0.53 4.33 -10.43
N VAL A 49 -0.87 3.05 -10.60
CA VAL A 49 -1.79 2.34 -9.69
C VAL A 49 -1.12 2.23 -8.32
N ARG A 50 0.13 1.78 -8.28
CA ARG A 50 0.87 1.56 -7.01
C ARG A 50 1.26 2.86 -6.32
N SER A 51 1.53 3.95 -7.04
CA SER A 51 1.85 5.25 -6.43
C SER A 51 0.67 5.88 -5.70
N GLN A 52 -0.55 5.41 -5.93
CA GLN A 52 -1.77 5.90 -5.29
C GLN A 52 -2.19 5.05 -4.08
N MET A 53 -1.40 4.04 -3.71
CA MET A 53 -1.72 3.10 -2.65
C MET A 53 -0.52 2.89 -1.74
N ALA A 54 -0.78 2.68 -0.45
CA ALA A 54 0.19 2.17 0.49
C ALA A 54 -0.33 0.81 1.00
N LEU A 55 0.50 -0.22 0.89
CA LEU A 55 0.21 -1.54 1.45
C LEU A 55 0.91 -1.65 2.82
N VAL A 56 0.14 -2.07 3.83
CA VAL A 56 0.68 -2.49 5.11
C VAL A 56 0.46 -4.00 5.22
N SER A 57 1.55 -4.76 5.22
CA SER A 57 1.51 -6.22 5.34
C SER A 57 1.19 -6.66 6.77
N GLN A 58 0.66 -7.88 6.92
CA GLN A 58 0.40 -8.47 8.24
C GLN A 58 1.70 -8.70 9.03
N GLU A 59 2.79 -9.05 8.33
CA GLU A 59 4.14 -9.12 8.87
C GLU A 59 5.00 -8.03 8.22
N ALA A 60 5.64 -7.19 9.03
CA ALA A 60 6.50 -6.14 8.53
C ALA A 60 7.80 -6.75 7.98
N ILE A 61 8.12 -6.44 6.72
CA ILE A 61 9.40 -6.81 6.11
C ILE A 61 10.32 -5.60 6.23
N LEU A 62 11.43 -5.77 6.95
CA LEU A 62 12.49 -4.77 7.06
C LEU A 62 13.74 -5.28 6.34
N PHE A 63 14.43 -4.37 5.65
CA PHE A 63 15.75 -4.62 5.09
C PHE A 63 16.81 -4.54 6.18
N ASP A 64 17.91 -5.26 6.01
CA ASP A 64 19.09 -5.25 6.91
C ASP A 64 19.92 -3.97 6.73
N VAL A 65 19.27 -2.83 6.98
CA VAL A 65 19.79 -1.48 6.92
C VAL A 65 19.21 -0.67 8.08
N SER A 66 19.60 0.58 8.22
CA SER A 66 19.10 1.40 9.33
C SER A 66 17.56 1.57 9.27
N ILE A 67 16.94 1.81 10.44
CA ILE A 67 15.50 2.14 10.51
C ILE A 67 15.19 3.37 9.64
N ARG A 68 16.11 4.34 9.62
CA ARG A 68 16.02 5.53 8.77
C ARG A 68 15.90 5.17 7.30
N ASP A 69 16.74 4.26 6.82
CA ASP A 69 16.73 3.84 5.41
C ASP A 69 15.51 2.99 5.07
N ASN A 70 15.03 2.18 6.03
CA ASN A 70 13.75 1.47 5.90
C ASN A 70 12.56 2.43 5.77
N ILE A 71 12.53 3.53 6.53
CA ILE A 71 11.49 4.56 6.40
C ILE A 71 11.60 5.28 5.05
N LYS A 72 12.82 5.64 4.64
CA LYS A 72 13.07 6.27 3.32
C LYS A 72 12.62 5.40 2.15
N TYR A 73 12.67 4.08 2.30
CA TYR A 73 12.22 3.15 1.28
C TYR A 73 10.74 3.33 0.90
N GLY A 74 9.91 3.91 1.79
CA GLY A 74 8.52 4.24 1.50
C GLY A 74 8.33 5.28 0.38
N ASP A 75 9.33 6.12 0.12
CA ASP A 75 9.32 7.08 -0.99
C ASP A 75 10.73 7.33 -1.53
N LEU A 76 11.07 6.60 -2.60
CA LEU A 76 12.36 6.69 -3.28
C LEU A 76 12.41 7.80 -4.36
N THR A 77 11.33 8.57 -4.53
CA THR A 77 11.22 9.53 -5.65
C THR A 77 11.83 10.88 -5.33
N ARG A 78 12.07 11.17 -4.05
CA ARG A 78 12.58 12.45 -3.56
C ARG A 78 13.54 12.24 -2.41
N ASN A 79 14.33 13.28 -2.13
CA ASN A 79 15.17 13.29 -0.94
C ASN A 79 14.31 13.64 0.29
N ILE A 80 14.23 12.73 1.25
CA ILE A 80 13.45 12.90 2.48
C ILE A 80 14.37 13.47 3.57
N SER A 81 13.95 14.58 4.18
CA SER A 81 14.71 15.21 5.26
C SER A 81 14.62 14.43 6.56
N ASP A 82 15.56 14.68 7.47
CA ASP A 82 15.60 14.01 8.77
C ASP A 82 14.40 14.38 9.64
N GLU A 83 13.92 15.62 9.54
CA GLU A 83 12.73 16.09 10.26
C GLU A 83 11.48 15.30 9.84
N GLU A 84 11.32 15.04 8.55
CA GLU A 84 10.17 14.30 8.03
C GLU A 84 10.21 12.82 8.42
N ILE A 85 11.41 12.22 8.49
CA ILE A 85 11.59 10.85 8.96
C ILE A 85 11.21 10.74 10.44
N ILE A 86 11.67 11.69 11.27
CA ILE A 86 11.34 11.74 12.69
C ILE A 86 9.83 11.91 12.88
N PHE A 87 9.22 12.83 12.13
CA PHE A 87 7.77 13.05 12.15
C PHE A 87 7.00 11.78 11.76
N THR A 88 7.40 11.11 10.68
CA THR A 88 6.78 9.85 10.22
C THR A 88 6.88 8.75 11.29
N ALA A 89 8.05 8.60 11.92
CA ALA A 89 8.25 7.62 12.99
C ALA A 89 7.38 7.91 14.23
N GLN A 90 7.22 9.18 14.59
CA GLN A 90 6.34 9.60 15.70
C GLN A 90 4.86 9.34 15.40
N CYS A 91 4.42 9.64 14.17
CA CYS A 91 3.07 9.31 13.73
C CYS A 91 2.84 7.80 13.80
N ALA A 92 3.72 6.98 13.24
CA ALA A 92 3.58 5.52 13.25
C ALA A 92 3.46 4.94 14.67
N LYS A 93 4.25 5.43 15.62
CA LYS A 93 4.17 5.01 17.03
C LYS A 93 2.81 5.30 17.68
N THR A 94 2.14 6.35 17.23
CA THR A 94 0.83 6.76 17.79
C THR A 94 -0.32 5.90 17.26
N PHE A 95 -0.12 5.19 16.15
CA PHE A 95 -1.14 4.34 15.52
C PHE A 95 -1.00 2.85 15.87
N SER A 96 0.03 2.46 16.63
CA SER A 96 0.21 1.10 17.18
C SER A 96 -0.35 0.97 18.58
#